data_AF-A0A364KLW8-F1
#
_entry.id   AF-A0A364KLW8-F1
#
_cell.length_a   1.000
_cell.length_b   1.000
_cell.length_c   1.000
_cell.angle_alpha   90.00
_cell.angle_beta   90.00
_cell.angle_gamma   90.00
#
_symmetry.space_group_name_H-M   'P 1'
#
loop_
_entity.id
_entity.type
_entity.pdbx_description
1 polymer ?
#
loop_
_entity_poly.entity_id
_entity_poly.type
_entity_poly.pdbx_seq_one_letter_code
_entity_poly.pdbx_strand_id
1 'polypeptide(L)'
;MAEIYYEDTVRFKTTVDGATKYVTLAVVPPSETCWLTLTDEPTEDSNFLIREWNYDNTSRLYFSGNLRADTPDSHGNFRLLHRDTRPPDHNVGDDYCVSMAMYEPGANMGYWGISWDAAYDLETFALFATAWPDSDGGVCSGNSVKIRSLIGSKKPPPVGSIGQFLTINNINGQWRITGISDHATYPVGAEFVIEKVV
;
A
#
# COMPACT_ATOMS: atom_id res chain seq x y z
N MET A 1 9.25 -14.89 13.49
CA MET A 1 8.16 -14.08 12.90
C MET A 1 7.63 -14.84 11.70
N ALA A 2 6.32 -14.77 11.42
CA ALA A 2 5.74 -15.43 10.25
C ALA A 2 6.13 -14.67 8.98
N GLU A 3 6.62 -15.38 7.96
CA GLU A 3 6.92 -14.79 6.65
C GLU A 3 5.62 -14.43 5.93
N ILE A 4 5.69 -13.35 5.14
CA ILE A 4 4.58 -12.86 4.32
C ILE A 4 4.86 -13.22 2.87
N TYR A 5 3.89 -13.90 2.27
CA TYR A 5 3.87 -14.33 0.88
C TYR A 5 2.79 -13.55 0.13
N TYR A 6 2.84 -13.63 -1.20
CA TYR A 6 1.69 -13.25 -2.00
C TYR A 6 0.47 -14.12 -1.65
N GLU A 7 -0.73 -13.53 -1.80
CA GLU A 7 -2.01 -14.06 -1.35
C GLU A 7 -2.20 -14.13 0.18
N ASP A 8 -1.20 -13.73 0.97
CA ASP A 8 -1.44 -13.51 2.39
C ASP A 8 -2.34 -12.30 2.60
N THR A 9 -3.25 -12.43 3.55
CA THR A 9 -3.98 -11.29 4.08
C THR A 9 -3.14 -10.63 5.17
N VAL A 10 -3.00 -9.32 5.07
CA VAL A 10 -2.25 -8.50 6.03
C VAL A 10 -3.10 -7.36 6.56
N ARG A 11 -2.65 -6.76 7.65
CA ARG A 11 -3.13 -5.46 8.11
C ARG A 11 -1.94 -4.59 8.49
N PHE A 12 -2.15 -3.28 8.45
CA PHE A 12 -1.14 -2.30 8.81
C PHE A 12 -1.60 -1.53 10.04
N LYS A 13 -0.72 -1.41 11.02
CA LYS A 13 -0.95 -0.57 12.19
C LYS A 13 0.13 0.50 12.31
N THR A 14 -0.18 1.59 12.97
CA THR A 14 0.73 2.71 13.20
C THR A 14 0.42 3.32 14.56
N THR A 15 1.31 4.19 15.06
CA THR A 15 1.10 4.88 16.33
C THR A 15 0.84 6.35 16.06
N VAL A 16 -0.33 6.84 16.48
CA VAL A 16 -0.73 8.24 16.36
C VAL A 16 -1.13 8.73 17.74
N ASP A 17 -0.54 9.84 18.19
CA ASP A 17 -0.78 10.42 19.52
C ASP A 17 -0.65 9.41 20.67
N GLY A 18 0.30 8.47 20.55
CA GLY A 18 0.55 7.43 21.55
C GLY A 18 -0.44 6.26 21.54
N ALA A 19 -1.44 6.26 20.65
CA ALA A 19 -2.38 5.16 20.47
C ALA A 19 -2.05 4.35 19.22
N THR A 20 -2.20 3.03 19.31
CA THR A 20 -2.15 2.16 18.12
C THR A 20 -3.42 2.38 17.29
N LYS A 21 -3.25 2.55 15.99
CA LYS A 21 -4.31 2.70 15.01
C LYS A 21 -4.11 1.72 13.86
N TYR A 22 -5.20 1.23 13.28
CA TYR A 22 -5.19 0.33 12.13
C TYR A 22 -5.62 1.07 10.88
N VAL A 23 -4.91 0.81 9.77
CA VAL A 23 -5.31 1.25 8.44
C VAL A 23 -6.57 0.50 8.06
N THR A 24 -7.64 1.24 7.74
CA THR A 24 -8.98 0.69 7.51
C THR A 24 -9.62 1.41 6.33
N LEU A 25 -10.35 0.68 5.49
CA LEU A 25 -11.17 1.28 4.45
C LEU A 25 -12.45 1.87 5.06
N ALA A 26 -12.69 3.16 4.85
CA ALA A 26 -13.95 3.82 5.21
C ALA A 26 -14.77 4.11 3.95
N VAL A 27 -16.04 3.74 3.99
CA VAL A 27 -17.05 4.17 3.01
C VAL A 27 -17.52 5.59 3.34
N VAL A 28 -17.73 6.43 2.32
CA VAL A 28 -18.10 7.85 2.46
C VAL A 28 -19.52 8.11 1.99
N PRO A 29 -20.51 8.08 2.89
CA PRO A 29 -21.84 8.54 2.54
C PRO A 29 -21.81 10.00 2.06
N PRO A 30 -22.56 10.38 1.01
CA PRO A 30 -23.55 9.59 0.26
C PRO A 30 -23.00 8.91 -1.02
N SER A 31 -21.68 8.86 -1.22
CA SER A 31 -21.03 8.30 -2.41
C SER A 31 -20.48 6.89 -2.16
N GLU A 32 -20.31 6.10 -3.22
CA GLU A 32 -19.56 4.82 -3.15
C GLU A 32 -18.04 5.03 -3.09
N THR A 33 -17.59 6.25 -2.77
CA THR A 33 -16.17 6.54 -2.56
C THR A 33 -15.72 5.84 -1.30
N CYS A 34 -14.62 5.09 -1.42
CA CYS A 34 -13.96 4.45 -0.31
C CYS A 34 -12.58 5.06 -0.15
N TRP A 35 -12.19 5.44 1.07
CA TRP A 35 -10.85 5.99 1.36
C TRP A 35 -10.24 5.37 2.61
N LEU A 36 -8.91 5.32 2.66
CA LEU A 36 -8.16 4.81 3.78
C LEU A 36 -8.20 5.80 4.96
N THR A 37 -8.56 5.27 6.11
CA THR A 37 -8.64 5.96 7.40
C THR A 37 -7.87 5.18 8.46
N LEU A 38 -7.87 5.72 9.69
CA LEU A 38 -7.35 5.05 10.87
C LEU A 38 -8.48 4.74 11.88
N THR A 39 -8.52 3.51 12.40
CA THR A 39 -9.44 3.07 13.47
C THR A 39 -8.67 2.56 14.69
N ASP A 40 -9.28 2.60 15.87
CA ASP A 40 -8.67 2.10 17.11
C ASP A 40 -8.54 0.57 17.13
N GLU A 41 -9.55 -0.11 16.63
CA GLU A 41 -9.61 -1.57 16.55
C GLU A 41 -9.63 -2.02 15.07
N PRO A 42 -9.03 -3.17 14.76
CA PRO A 42 -9.08 -3.72 13.41
C PRO A 42 -10.47 -4.30 13.11
N THR A 43 -10.94 -4.11 11.88
CA THR A 43 -12.16 -4.73 11.35
C THR A 43 -11.83 -5.58 10.12
N GLU A 44 -12.81 -6.22 9.51
CA GLU A 44 -12.63 -6.87 8.20
C GLU A 44 -12.10 -5.88 7.14
N ASP A 45 -12.46 -4.61 7.26
CA ASP A 45 -12.03 -3.56 6.33
C ASP A 45 -10.61 -3.03 6.63
N SER A 46 -9.96 -3.56 7.68
CA SER A 46 -8.53 -3.36 7.96
C SER A 46 -7.64 -4.42 7.30
N ASN A 47 -8.24 -5.43 6.68
CA ASN A 47 -7.54 -6.56 6.09
C ASN A 47 -7.37 -6.35 4.58
N PHE A 48 -6.12 -6.49 4.13
CA PHE A 48 -5.75 -6.32 2.73
C PHE A 48 -5.01 -7.56 2.23
N LEU A 49 -5.45 -8.07 1.09
CA LEU A 49 -4.73 -9.12 0.40
C LEU A 49 -3.53 -8.50 -0.33
N ILE A 50 -2.33 -9.05 -0.13
CA ILE A 50 -1.16 -8.70 -0.94
C ILE A 50 -1.14 -9.58 -2.18
N ARG A 51 -1.13 -8.98 -3.36
CA ARG A 51 -1.09 -9.71 -4.62
C ARG A 51 0.10 -9.29 -5.45
N GLU A 52 0.81 -10.27 -6.00
CA GLU A 52 1.84 -9.99 -7.00
C GLU A 52 1.20 -9.54 -8.30
N TRP A 53 1.85 -8.63 -9.01
CA TRP A 53 1.50 -8.29 -10.39
C TRP A 53 1.34 -9.53 -11.30
N ASN A 54 2.16 -10.58 -11.17
CA ASN A 54 2.11 -11.75 -12.07
C ASN A 54 1.35 -12.98 -11.52
N TYR A 55 0.67 -12.86 -10.37
CA TYR A 55 -0.10 -13.95 -9.74
C TYR A 55 0.72 -15.20 -9.36
N ASP A 56 2.04 -15.11 -9.17
CA ASP A 56 2.77 -16.18 -8.51
C ASP A 56 2.56 -16.10 -6.99
N ASN A 57 1.85 -17.09 -6.47
CA ASN A 57 1.51 -17.18 -5.05
C ASN A 57 2.54 -17.97 -4.22
N THR A 58 3.56 -18.54 -4.85
CA THR A 58 4.58 -19.34 -4.14
C THR A 58 5.74 -18.49 -3.65
N SER A 59 5.82 -17.26 -4.14
CA SER A 59 6.94 -16.37 -3.90
C SER A 59 6.76 -15.54 -2.64
N ARG A 60 7.85 -15.43 -1.88
CA ARG A 60 7.97 -14.59 -0.70
C ARG A 60 8.01 -13.12 -1.10
N LEU A 61 7.36 -12.24 -0.33
CA LEU A 61 7.44 -10.80 -0.54
C LEU A 61 8.79 -10.25 -0.03
N TYR A 62 9.44 -9.39 -0.80
CA TYR A 62 10.71 -8.74 -0.41
C TYR A 62 10.55 -7.23 -0.19
N PHE A 63 11.41 -6.66 0.66
CA PHE A 63 11.53 -5.21 0.77
C PHE A 63 12.14 -4.62 -0.50
N SER A 64 11.71 -3.44 -0.92
CA SER A 64 12.37 -2.61 -1.94
C SER A 64 13.67 -1.99 -1.41
N GLY A 65 14.52 -1.48 -2.29
CA GLY A 65 15.89 -1.03 -2.00
C GLY A 65 16.96 -2.08 -2.33
N ASN A 66 16.59 -3.17 -3.02
CA ASN A 66 17.53 -4.23 -3.40
C ASN A 66 17.10 -4.95 -4.70
N LEU A 67 18.03 -5.72 -5.25
CA LEU A 67 17.84 -6.42 -6.53
C LEU A 67 16.76 -7.50 -6.51
N ARG A 68 16.43 -8.10 -5.35
CA ARG A 68 15.36 -9.10 -5.22
C ARG A 68 13.96 -8.50 -5.23
N ALA A 69 13.84 -7.18 -5.21
CA ALA A 69 12.56 -6.47 -5.17
C ALA A 69 12.39 -5.41 -6.28
N ASP A 70 13.48 -4.84 -6.81
CA ASP A 70 13.44 -3.68 -7.72
C ASP A 70 13.79 -3.99 -9.19
N THR A 71 13.89 -5.26 -9.59
CA THR A 71 14.04 -5.68 -10.99
C THR A 71 12.69 -5.96 -11.67
N PRO A 72 12.62 -5.98 -13.03
CA PRO A 72 11.35 -6.17 -13.73
C PRO A 72 10.59 -7.46 -13.41
N ASP A 73 11.31 -8.50 -12.97
CA ASP A 73 10.76 -9.81 -12.63
C ASP A 73 10.74 -10.06 -11.11
N SER A 74 11.01 -9.06 -10.28
CA SER A 74 11.20 -9.27 -8.86
C SER A 74 9.94 -9.07 -8.02
N HIS A 75 9.79 -10.04 -7.11
CA HIS A 75 8.76 -10.23 -6.10
C HIS A 75 8.76 -9.20 -4.94
N GLY A 76 9.05 -7.92 -5.23
CA GLY A 76 8.97 -6.82 -4.26
C GLY A 76 7.74 -5.93 -4.42
N ASN A 77 7.16 -5.94 -5.62
CA ASN A 77 6.03 -5.12 -5.99
C ASN A 77 4.71 -5.88 -5.76
N PHE A 78 3.69 -5.17 -5.29
CA PHE A 78 2.40 -5.78 -4.98
C PHE A 78 1.25 -4.80 -5.12
N ARG A 79 0.04 -5.33 -5.23
CA ARG A 79 -1.21 -4.59 -5.07
C ARG A 79 -1.82 -4.89 -3.71
N LEU A 80 -2.53 -3.91 -3.17
CA LEU A 80 -3.32 -4.04 -1.95
C LEU A 80 -4.80 -4.14 -2.32
N LEU A 81 -5.42 -5.28 -2.06
CA LEU A 81 -6.85 -5.48 -2.34
C LEU A 81 -7.64 -5.51 -1.05
N HIS A 82 -8.76 -4.80 -1.03
CA HIS A 82 -9.69 -4.83 0.08
C HIS A 82 -10.76 -5.90 -0.19
N ARG A 83 -10.67 -7.03 0.53
CA ARG A 83 -11.39 -8.28 0.25
C ARG A 83 -10.91 -8.88 -1.09
N ASP A 84 -11.10 -10.17 -1.33
CA ASP A 84 -10.70 -10.78 -2.62
C ASP A 84 -11.67 -10.34 -3.72
N THR A 85 -11.46 -9.13 -4.21
CA THR A 85 -12.27 -8.43 -5.21
C THR A 85 -11.80 -8.73 -6.62
N ARG A 86 -11.33 -9.98 -6.85
CA ARG A 86 -10.91 -10.40 -8.19
C ARG A 86 -12.01 -10.12 -9.20
N PRO A 87 -11.67 -9.51 -10.35
CA PRO A 87 -12.59 -9.40 -11.45
C PRO A 87 -13.00 -10.83 -11.88
N PRO A 88 -14.27 -11.06 -12.29
CA PRO A 88 -14.79 -12.40 -12.59
C PRO A 88 -14.03 -13.16 -13.68
N ASP A 89 -13.27 -12.44 -14.51
CA ASP A 89 -12.47 -12.98 -15.61
C ASP A 89 -11.03 -13.33 -15.23
N HIS A 90 -10.65 -13.10 -13.96
CA HIS A 90 -9.32 -13.37 -13.40
C HIS A 90 -8.16 -12.67 -14.13
N ASN A 91 -8.43 -11.59 -14.86
CA ASN A 91 -7.40 -10.87 -15.59
C ASN A 91 -6.53 -10.01 -14.67
N VAL A 92 -5.23 -10.07 -14.94
CA VAL A 92 -4.15 -9.43 -14.18
C VAL A 92 -4.23 -7.90 -14.12
N GLY A 93 -5.03 -7.27 -14.99
CA GLY A 93 -5.19 -5.81 -15.04
C GLY A 93 -6.46 -5.28 -14.37
N ASP A 94 -7.36 -6.14 -13.89
CA ASP A 94 -8.72 -5.72 -13.54
C ASP A 94 -9.01 -5.81 -12.02
N ASP A 95 -7.97 -5.88 -11.19
CA ASP A 95 -8.11 -5.91 -9.72
C ASP A 95 -8.72 -4.61 -9.19
N TYR A 96 -9.80 -4.69 -8.41
CA TYR A 96 -10.27 -3.57 -7.60
C TYR A 96 -9.38 -3.43 -6.37
N CYS A 97 -8.47 -2.47 -6.39
CA CYS A 97 -7.40 -2.33 -5.40
C CYS A 97 -7.24 -0.90 -4.89
N VAL A 98 -6.36 -0.74 -3.90
CA VAL A 98 -6.04 0.56 -3.34
C VAL A 98 -5.36 1.43 -4.39
N SER A 99 -5.99 2.56 -4.72
CA SER A 99 -5.49 3.60 -5.61
C SER A 99 -5.65 4.98 -4.97
N MET A 100 -5.06 6.00 -5.57
CA MET A 100 -5.26 7.39 -5.15
C MET A 100 -6.60 7.88 -5.71
N ALA A 101 -7.63 7.94 -4.86
CA ALA A 101 -9.02 8.14 -5.23
C ALA A 101 -9.37 9.59 -5.63
N MET A 102 -8.80 10.62 -4.98
CA MET A 102 -9.20 12.01 -5.24
C MET A 102 -8.12 13.02 -4.85
N TYR A 103 -8.06 14.13 -5.59
CA TYR A 103 -7.23 15.28 -5.26
C TYR A 103 -8.11 16.40 -4.69
N GLU A 104 -7.73 16.97 -3.53
CA GLU A 104 -8.43 18.14 -2.98
C GLU A 104 -7.97 19.41 -3.70
N PRO A 105 -8.86 20.12 -4.42
CA PRO A 105 -8.49 21.34 -5.14
C PRO A 105 -7.95 22.40 -4.18
N GLY A 106 -6.67 22.75 -4.34
CA GLY A 106 -5.99 23.78 -3.53
C GLY A 106 -5.07 23.26 -2.43
N ALA A 107 -5.10 21.96 -2.10
CA ALA A 107 -4.26 21.37 -1.05
C ALA A 107 -3.09 20.51 -1.56
N ASN A 108 -2.91 20.32 -2.88
CA ASN A 108 -1.85 19.47 -3.43
C ASN A 108 -1.84 18.04 -2.84
N MET A 109 -3.00 17.53 -2.41
CA MET A 109 -3.08 16.31 -1.61
C MET A 109 -4.05 15.31 -2.23
N GLY A 110 -3.55 14.08 -2.42
CA GLY A 110 -4.35 12.94 -2.89
C GLY A 110 -4.79 12.04 -1.74
N TYR A 111 -6.01 11.52 -1.78
CA TYR A 111 -6.50 10.53 -0.81
C TYR A 111 -6.33 9.11 -1.35
N TRP A 112 -5.87 8.18 -0.53
CA TRP A 112 -5.85 6.76 -0.89
C TRP A 112 -7.19 6.11 -0.61
N GLY A 113 -7.62 5.18 -1.45
CA GLY A 113 -8.93 4.54 -1.40
C GLY A 113 -9.04 3.36 -2.35
N ILE A 114 -10.21 2.75 -2.49
CA ILE A 114 -10.41 1.69 -3.51
C ILE A 114 -10.86 2.34 -4.82
N SER A 115 -10.15 2.02 -5.90
CA SER A 115 -10.64 2.23 -7.26
C SER A 115 -11.41 0.99 -7.71
N TRP A 116 -12.59 1.22 -8.28
CA TRP A 116 -13.41 0.18 -8.92
C TRP A 116 -13.19 0.11 -10.44
N ASP A 117 -12.21 0.85 -10.95
CA ASP A 117 -11.71 0.73 -12.31
C ASP A 117 -10.52 -0.24 -12.35
N ALA A 118 -10.19 -0.70 -13.56
CA ALA A 118 -9.03 -1.57 -13.82
C ALA A 118 -7.73 -0.98 -13.26
N ALA A 119 -6.98 -1.80 -12.52
CA ALA A 119 -5.69 -1.44 -11.95
C ALA A 119 -4.58 -1.49 -13.00
N TYR A 120 -3.78 -0.44 -13.05
CA TYR A 120 -2.60 -0.37 -13.91
C TYR A 120 -1.34 -0.27 -13.04
N ASP A 121 -0.19 0.03 -13.66
CA ASP A 121 1.09 0.19 -12.96
C ASP A 121 1.01 1.21 -11.80
N LEU A 122 0.04 2.13 -11.84
CA LEU A 122 -0.15 3.22 -10.87
C LEU A 122 -0.63 2.74 -9.49
N GLU A 123 -1.24 1.55 -9.43
CA GLU A 123 -1.78 0.92 -8.21
C GLU A 123 -0.80 -0.10 -7.60
N THR A 124 0.47 -0.02 -7.98
CA THR A 124 1.54 -0.89 -7.49
C THR A 124 2.25 -0.25 -6.30
N PHE A 125 2.43 -1.03 -5.24
CA PHE A 125 3.11 -0.65 -4.01
C PHE A 125 4.43 -1.42 -3.81
N ALA A 126 5.30 -0.81 -3.02
CA ALA A 126 6.53 -1.40 -2.52
C ALA A 126 6.67 -1.14 -1.01
N LEU A 127 7.22 -2.12 -0.29
CA LEU A 127 7.52 -2.01 1.14
C LEU A 127 8.99 -1.70 1.36
N PHE A 128 9.25 -0.74 2.21
CA PHE A 128 10.59 -0.33 2.57
C PHE A 128 10.84 -0.59 4.05
N ALA A 129 11.89 -1.33 4.39
CA ALA A 129 12.19 -1.65 5.78
C ALA A 129 12.79 -0.45 6.52
N THR A 130 12.06 0.16 7.46
CA THR A 130 12.52 1.42 8.08
C THR A 130 13.87 1.29 8.79
N ALA A 131 14.13 0.15 9.43
CA ALA A 131 15.39 -0.10 10.11
C ALA A 131 16.55 -0.39 9.14
N TRP A 132 16.28 -1.04 8.00
CA TRP A 132 17.28 -1.51 7.03
C TRP A 132 16.80 -1.28 5.58
N PRO A 133 16.94 -0.04 5.06
CA PRO A 133 16.34 0.39 3.80
C PRO A 133 16.73 -0.41 2.55
N ASP A 134 17.81 -1.21 2.61
CA ASP A 134 18.35 -2.01 1.50
C ASP A 134 18.37 -3.52 1.83
N SER A 135 17.54 -3.97 2.80
CA SER A 135 17.51 -5.36 3.23
C SER A 135 17.09 -6.30 2.09
N ASP A 136 17.90 -7.33 1.82
CA ASP A 136 17.56 -8.43 0.90
C ASP A 136 16.68 -9.51 1.56
N GLY A 137 16.31 -9.30 2.83
CA GLY A 137 15.43 -10.17 3.59
C GLY A 137 13.98 -10.00 3.15
N GLY A 138 13.22 -11.10 3.16
CA GLY A 138 11.80 -10.99 2.86
C GLY A 138 10.97 -10.55 4.06
N VAL A 139 9.80 -9.99 3.77
CA VAL A 139 8.92 -9.35 4.72
C VAL A 139 8.34 -10.37 5.70
N CYS A 140 8.30 -10.01 6.97
CA CYS A 140 7.70 -10.81 8.03
C CYS A 140 6.67 -9.98 8.81
N SER A 141 5.69 -10.67 9.37
CA SER A 141 4.74 -10.09 10.32
C SER A 141 5.50 -9.49 11.51
N GLY A 142 5.24 -8.22 11.80
CA GLY A 142 5.87 -7.41 12.85
C GLY A 142 6.96 -6.45 12.34
N ASN A 143 7.32 -6.47 11.05
CA ASN A 143 8.30 -5.52 10.52
C ASN A 143 7.74 -4.09 10.48
N SER A 144 8.57 -3.11 10.87
CA SER A 144 8.34 -1.69 10.59
C SER A 144 8.65 -1.38 9.12
N VAL A 145 7.68 -0.80 8.43
CA VAL A 145 7.70 -0.55 7.00
C VAL A 145 7.21 0.85 6.66
N LYS A 146 7.69 1.36 5.52
CA LYS A 146 7.04 2.45 4.79
C LYS A 146 6.43 1.89 3.51
N ILE A 147 5.23 2.37 3.19
CA ILE A 147 4.48 1.92 2.02
C ILE A 147 4.55 3.02 0.97
N ARG A 148 5.05 2.68 -0.22
CA ARG A 148 5.19 3.61 -1.34
C ARG A 148 4.43 3.09 -2.55
N SER A 149 3.65 3.96 -3.19
CA SER A 149 3.09 3.71 -4.52
C SER A 149 4.11 4.05 -5.61
N LEU A 150 4.11 3.33 -6.72
CA LEU A 150 5.04 3.51 -7.84
C LEU A 150 4.46 4.40 -8.96
N ILE A 151 3.78 5.49 -8.59
CA ILE A 151 3.13 6.42 -9.53
C ILE A 151 4.09 6.89 -10.63
N GLY A 152 3.82 6.52 -11.89
CA GLY A 152 4.49 7.09 -13.06
C GLY A 152 5.57 6.23 -13.73
N SER A 153 5.62 4.91 -13.52
CA SER A 153 6.56 4.01 -14.21
C SER A 153 6.23 3.73 -15.68
N LYS A 154 5.92 4.75 -16.50
CA LYS A 154 5.98 4.59 -17.97
C LYS A 154 7.41 4.73 -18.46
N LYS A 155 7.75 3.91 -19.45
CA LYS A 155 9.12 3.66 -19.94
C LYS A 155 9.89 4.92 -20.38
N PRO A 156 11.21 4.95 -20.13
CA PRO A 156 11.93 4.00 -19.28
C PRO A 156 11.72 4.36 -17.80
N PRO A 157 11.45 3.40 -16.91
CA PRO A 157 11.51 3.68 -15.48
C PRO A 157 12.97 4.08 -15.14
N PRO A 158 13.23 5.28 -14.59
CA PRO A 158 14.55 5.60 -14.09
C PRO A 158 14.81 4.77 -12.83
N VAL A 159 16.06 4.36 -12.65
CA VAL A 159 16.59 3.82 -11.40
C VAL A 159 16.17 4.77 -10.26
N GLY A 160 15.39 4.27 -9.29
CA GLY A 160 14.80 5.08 -8.21
C GLY A 160 13.38 5.60 -8.50
N SER A 161 12.56 4.82 -9.20
CA SER A 161 11.21 5.17 -9.67
C SER A 161 10.45 6.02 -8.66
N ILE A 162 10.06 7.19 -9.14
CA ILE A 162 9.35 8.26 -8.46
C ILE A 162 7.99 7.73 -7.97
N GLY A 163 7.59 8.04 -6.74
CA GLY A 163 6.44 7.40 -6.11
C GLY A 163 6.05 8.09 -4.81
N GLN A 164 4.77 8.06 -4.45
CA GLN A 164 4.24 8.72 -3.25
C GLN A 164 4.16 7.74 -2.08
N PHE A 165 4.65 8.17 -0.92
CA PHE A 165 4.47 7.41 0.32
C PHE A 165 3.08 7.65 0.90
N LEU A 166 2.55 6.62 1.56
CA LEU A 166 1.42 6.80 2.45
C LEU A 166 1.85 7.69 3.63
N THR A 167 1.06 8.75 3.84
CA THR A 167 1.24 9.71 4.93
C THR A 167 -0.04 9.80 5.75
N ILE A 168 0.10 10.14 7.03
CA ILE A 168 -1.03 10.25 7.96
C ILE A 168 -1.24 11.73 8.25
N ASN A 169 -2.46 12.23 8.02
CA ASN A 169 -2.83 13.60 8.31
C ASN A 169 -4.14 13.67 9.09
N ASN A 170 -4.25 14.63 10.02
CA ASN A 170 -5.52 14.96 10.65
C ASN A 170 -6.19 16.08 9.85
N ILE A 171 -7.33 15.80 9.24
CA ILE A 171 -8.06 16.73 8.39
C ILE A 171 -9.48 16.81 8.95
N ASN A 172 -9.88 18.01 9.39
CA ASN A 172 -11.20 18.26 9.96
C ASN A 172 -11.57 17.29 11.10
N GLY A 173 -10.60 16.93 11.95
CA GLY A 173 -10.81 16.04 13.09
C GLY A 173 -10.84 14.55 12.73
N GLN A 174 -10.55 14.18 11.49
CA GLN A 174 -10.50 12.79 11.02
C GLN A 174 -9.11 12.45 10.52
N TRP A 175 -8.60 11.30 10.95
CA TRP A 175 -7.34 10.76 10.44
C TRP A 175 -7.52 10.22 9.03
N ARG A 176 -6.67 10.66 8.11
CA ARG A 176 -6.72 10.28 6.70
C ARG A 176 -5.35 9.82 6.24
N ILE A 177 -5.35 8.87 5.30
CA ILE A 177 -4.13 8.43 4.62
C ILE A 177 -4.08 9.06 3.24
N THR A 178 -2.99 9.80 3.01
CA THR A 178 -2.85 10.67 1.85
C THR A 178 -1.53 10.44 1.12
N GLY A 179 -1.47 10.85 -0.14
CA GLY A 179 -0.26 11.05 -0.92
C GLY A 179 0.08 12.54 -1.02
N ILE A 180 1.37 12.86 -1.04
CA ILE A 180 1.88 14.22 -1.25
C ILE A 180 2.10 14.48 -2.75
N SER A 181 1.76 15.67 -3.27
CA SER A 181 1.90 15.99 -4.70
C SER A 181 3.30 15.82 -5.27
N ASP A 182 4.33 15.95 -4.43
CA ASP A 182 5.71 16.03 -4.87
C ASP A 182 6.44 14.72 -4.61
N HIS A 183 7.38 14.40 -5.50
CA HIS A 183 8.18 13.17 -5.43
C HIS A 183 8.92 13.08 -4.08
N ALA A 184 8.56 12.09 -3.27
CA ALA A 184 9.13 11.96 -1.93
C ALA A 184 10.34 11.03 -1.88
N THR A 185 11.33 11.44 -1.10
CA THR A 185 12.44 10.57 -0.70
C THR A 185 11.99 9.60 0.40
N TYR A 186 12.74 8.52 0.59
CA TYR A 186 12.51 7.52 1.65
C TYR A 186 12.09 8.05 3.04
N PRO A 187 12.66 9.15 3.58
CA PRO A 187 12.27 9.64 4.90
C PRO A 187 10.83 10.20 4.98
N VAL A 188 10.16 10.51 3.87
CA VAL A 188 8.92 11.32 3.88
C VAL A 188 7.64 10.53 4.20
N GLY A 189 7.69 9.20 4.23
CA GLY A 189 6.53 8.34 4.55
C GLY A 189 6.30 8.10 6.05
N ALA A 190 5.03 7.83 6.40
CA ALA A 190 4.67 7.32 7.72
C ALA A 190 5.20 5.89 7.92
N GLU A 191 5.56 5.57 9.16
CA GLU A 191 5.92 4.20 9.54
C GLU A 191 4.67 3.41 9.94
N PHE A 192 4.60 2.18 9.44
CA PHE A 192 3.59 1.19 9.75
C PHE A 192 4.25 -0.09 10.24
N VAL A 193 3.53 -0.90 10.99
CA VAL A 193 3.88 -2.28 11.29
C VAL A 193 2.94 -3.17 10.47
N ILE A 194 3.51 -4.03 9.63
CA ILE A 194 2.75 -5.01 8.85
C ILE A 194 2.49 -6.26 9.68
N GLU A 195 1.26 -6.78 9.68
CA GLU A 195 0.88 -8.00 10.39
C GLU A 195 0.21 -8.98 9.43
N LYS A 196 0.62 -10.25 9.48
CA LYS A 196 -0.07 -11.35 8.78
C LYS A 196 -1.35 -11.72 9.56
N VAL A 197 -2.47 -11.82 8.86
CA VAL A 197 -3.75 -12.30 9.38
C VAL A 197 -3.82 -13.81 9.17
N VAL A 198 -4.19 -14.56 10.22
CA VAL A 198 -4.22 -16.04 10.25
C VAL A 198 -5.65 -16.55 10.29
#